data_AF-A0A6N4T4X3-F1
#
_entry.id   AF-A0A6N4T4X3-F1
#
_cell.length_a   1.000
_cell.length_b   1.000
_cell.length_c   1.000
_cell.angle_alpha   90.00
_cell.angle_beta   90.00
_cell.angle_gamma   90.00
#
_symmetry.space_group_name_H-M   'P 1'
#
loop_
_entity.id
_entity.type
_entity.pdbx_description
1 polymer ?
#
loop_
_entity_poly.entity_id
_entity_poly.type
_entity_poly.pdbx_seq_one_letter_code
_entity_poly.pdbx_strand_id
1 'polypeptide(L)'
;MPPPKSVPKDKILKAPGGAKAVQAPAADDKAASASQAAPKLEKPVTLATKNEDFNKRRAEQAEKDKKAEQEKAAADDKAKNCERARNYQQSLNSGARLSRTDKNGERSFLSDAERQQELDTAKKALADCK
;
A
#
# COMPACT_ATOMS: atom_id res chain seq x y z
N MET A 1 -6.40 -9.74 40.48
CA MET A 1 -6.01 -8.33 40.32
C MET A 1 -7.20 -7.58 39.73
N PRO A 2 -7.75 -6.56 40.43
CA PRO A 2 -8.88 -5.78 39.90
C PRO A 2 -8.43 -4.92 38.70
N PRO A 3 -9.31 -4.70 37.71
CA PRO A 3 -8.98 -3.88 36.55
C PRO A 3 -8.75 -2.41 36.94
N PRO A 4 -7.86 -1.70 36.22
CA PRO A 4 -7.56 -0.30 36.49
C PRO A 4 -8.80 0.59 36.29
N LYS A 5 -8.95 1.61 37.14
CA LYS A 5 -10.12 2.52 37.23
C LYS A 5 -10.41 3.33 35.96
N SER A 6 -9.53 3.27 34.96
CA SER A 6 -9.65 3.98 33.68
C SER A 6 -10.61 3.32 32.68
N VAL A 7 -11.08 2.10 32.96
CA VAL A 7 -12.01 1.39 32.06
C VAL A 7 -13.46 1.60 32.52
N PRO A 8 -14.34 2.17 31.68
CA PRO A 8 -15.76 2.29 31.98
C PRO A 8 -16.38 0.92 32.27
N LYS A 9 -17.21 0.85 33.32
CA LYS A 9 -17.82 -0.40 33.80
C LYS A 9 -18.65 -1.11 32.73
N ASP A 10 -19.25 -0.35 31.82
CA ASP A 10 -20.06 -0.85 30.69
C ASP A 10 -19.26 -1.60 29.61
N LYS A 11 -17.92 -1.57 29.69
CA LYS A 11 -17.01 -2.25 28.75
C LYS A 11 -16.37 -3.50 29.37
N ILE A 12 -16.73 -3.87 30.61
CA ILE A 12 -16.16 -5.03 31.30
C ILE A 12 -17.06 -6.26 31.05
N LEU A 13 -16.68 -7.07 30.07
CA LEU A 13 -17.48 -8.21 29.60
C LEU A 13 -17.42 -9.44 30.52
N LYS A 14 -16.43 -9.52 31.43
CA LYS A 14 -16.27 -10.64 32.34
C LYS A 14 -15.48 -10.23 33.58
N ALA A 15 -16.09 -10.32 34.76
CA ALA A 15 -15.43 -10.12 36.04
C ALA A 15 -15.40 -11.45 36.82
N PRO A 16 -14.26 -11.88 37.38
CA PRO A 16 -14.22 -13.00 38.31
C PRO A 16 -14.76 -12.53 39.67
N GLY A 17 -15.93 -13.01 40.08
CA GLY A 17 -16.50 -12.78 41.42
C GLY A 17 -17.96 -12.32 41.50
N GLY A 18 -18.68 -12.21 40.38
CA GLY A 18 -20.11 -11.89 40.41
C GLY A 18 -20.98 -13.12 40.64
N ALA A 19 -21.22 -13.48 41.91
CA ALA A 19 -22.32 -14.37 42.26
C ALA A 19 -23.63 -13.72 41.80
N LYS A 20 -24.30 -14.32 40.80
CA LYS A 20 -25.70 -14.00 40.52
C LYS A 20 -26.51 -14.44 41.74
N ALA A 21 -27.07 -13.48 42.46
CA ALA A 21 -28.17 -13.75 43.37
C ALA A 21 -29.33 -14.30 42.53
N VAL A 22 -29.68 -15.56 42.78
CA VAL A 22 -30.89 -16.20 42.29
C VAL A 22 -32.05 -15.58 43.06
N GLN A 23 -33.01 -14.99 42.35
CA GLN A 23 -34.33 -14.70 42.90
C GLN A 23 -35.38 -15.23 41.93
N ALA A 24 -36.19 -16.14 42.44
CA ALA A 24 -37.44 -16.63 41.87
C ALA A 24 -38.36 -16.95 43.06
N PRO A 25 -39.70 -17.02 42.90
CA PRO A 25 -40.57 -16.34 41.94
C PRO A 25 -41.72 -15.59 42.66
N ALA A 26 -42.47 -14.76 41.94
CA ALA A 26 -43.85 -14.47 42.29
C ALA A 26 -44.67 -14.50 41.00
N ALA A 27 -45.67 -15.37 40.97
CA ALA A 27 -46.66 -15.46 39.92
C ALA A 27 -47.59 -14.24 39.99
N ASP A 28 -48.06 -13.76 38.84
CA ASP A 28 -49.49 -13.63 38.56
C ASP A 28 -49.73 -13.24 37.10
N ASP A 29 -50.74 -13.89 36.53
CA ASP A 29 -51.32 -13.72 35.20
C ASP A 29 -51.79 -12.29 34.94
N LYS A 30 -51.47 -11.73 33.77
CA LYS A 30 -52.47 -11.00 32.97
C LYS A 30 -52.05 -10.79 31.52
N ALA A 31 -52.81 -11.40 30.62
CA ALA A 31 -52.90 -10.98 29.22
C ALA A 31 -53.50 -9.57 29.13
N ALA A 32 -52.85 -8.67 28.38
CA ALA A 32 -53.51 -7.54 27.72
C ALA A 32 -52.62 -6.98 26.60
N SER A 33 -53.15 -7.05 25.39
CA SER A 33 -52.70 -6.39 24.18
C SER A 33 -52.41 -4.90 24.38
N ALA A 34 -51.34 -4.39 23.77
CA ALA A 34 -51.35 -3.09 23.10
C ALA A 34 -50.11 -2.94 22.22
N SER A 35 -50.38 -2.81 20.92
CA SER A 35 -49.49 -2.37 19.86
C SER A 35 -48.66 -1.15 20.29
N GLN A 36 -47.33 -1.25 20.26
CA GLN A 36 -46.44 -0.10 20.22
C GLN A 36 -45.44 -0.26 19.08
N ALA A 37 -45.62 0.65 18.12
CA ALA A 37 -44.71 1.10 17.08
C ALA A 37 -43.36 0.39 17.01
N ALA A 38 -43.22 -0.46 16.00
CA ALA A 38 -41.93 -0.90 15.52
C ALA A 38 -41.08 0.35 15.19
N PRO A 39 -39.91 0.55 15.81
CA PRO A 39 -38.92 1.44 15.22
C PRO A 39 -38.61 0.86 13.84
N LYS A 40 -38.62 1.70 12.80
CA LYS A 40 -38.08 1.32 11.49
C LYS A 40 -36.67 0.79 11.76
N LEU A 41 -36.53 -0.54 11.71
CA LEU A 41 -35.23 -1.19 11.71
C LEU A 41 -34.50 -0.61 10.50
N GLU A 42 -33.59 0.32 10.74
CA GLU A 42 -32.45 0.46 9.87
C GLU A 42 -31.88 -0.95 9.73
N LYS A 43 -31.99 -1.50 8.51
CA LYS A 43 -31.63 -2.87 8.21
C LYS A 43 -30.27 -3.14 8.86
N PRO A 44 -30.15 -4.13 9.76
CA PRO A 44 -28.88 -4.40 10.41
C PRO A 44 -27.87 -4.64 9.30
N VAL A 45 -26.77 -3.88 9.30
CA VAL A 45 -25.66 -4.07 8.36
C VAL A 45 -25.26 -5.54 8.47
N THR A 46 -25.67 -6.33 7.49
CA THR A 46 -25.54 -7.77 7.53
C THR A 46 -24.05 -8.11 7.46
N LEU A 47 -23.66 -9.28 7.99
CA LEU A 47 -22.27 -9.73 7.90
C LEU A 47 -21.79 -9.78 6.44
N ALA A 48 -22.70 -10.02 5.48
CA ALA A 48 -22.44 -9.95 4.06
C ALA A 48 -21.98 -8.55 3.61
N THR A 49 -22.69 -7.48 4.02
CA THR A 49 -22.33 -6.10 3.69
C THR A 49 -20.98 -5.69 4.30
N LYS A 50 -20.69 -6.10 5.55
CA LYS A 50 -19.37 -5.85 6.18
C LYS A 50 -18.23 -6.58 5.49
N ASN A 51 -18.48 -7.80 5.00
CA ASN A 51 -17.49 -8.57 4.23
C ASN A 51 -17.20 -7.90 2.88
N GLU A 52 -18.22 -7.38 2.20
CA GLU A 52 -18.04 -6.62 0.95
C GLU A 52 -17.22 -5.34 1.18
N ASP A 53 -17.53 -4.56 2.23
CA ASP A 53 -16.76 -3.35 2.58
C ASP A 53 -15.32 -3.66 3.03
N PHE A 54 -15.10 -4.80 3.67
CA PHE A 54 -13.75 -5.27 3.99
C PHE A 54 -12.97 -5.67 2.74
N ASN A 55 -13.60 -6.43 1.84
CA ASN A 55 -12.99 -6.86 0.58
C ASN A 55 -12.66 -5.66 -0.33
N LYS A 56 -13.56 -4.68 -0.42
CA LYS A 56 -13.31 -3.41 -1.15
C LYS A 56 -12.09 -2.69 -0.58
N ARG A 57 -12.05 -2.46 0.74
CA ARG A 57 -10.90 -1.81 1.39
C ARG A 57 -9.60 -2.58 1.21
N ARG A 58 -9.63 -3.91 1.26
CA ARG A 58 -8.45 -4.76 1.03
C ARG A 58 -7.96 -4.63 -0.42
N ALA A 59 -8.86 -4.62 -1.39
CA ALA A 59 -8.51 -4.44 -2.80
C ALA A 59 -7.94 -3.03 -3.06
N GLU A 60 -8.55 -1.99 -2.51
CA GLU A 60 -8.04 -0.62 -2.62
C GLU A 60 -6.66 -0.45 -1.98
N GLN A 61 -6.43 -1.10 -0.83
CA GLN A 61 -5.12 -1.08 -0.17
C GLN A 61 -4.08 -1.81 -1.02
N ALA A 62 -4.39 -3.01 -1.53
CA ALA A 62 -3.49 -3.75 -2.42
C ALA A 62 -3.15 -2.98 -3.70
N GLU A 63 -4.10 -2.27 -4.30
CA GLU A 63 -3.84 -1.43 -5.49
C GLU A 63 -2.99 -0.20 -5.15
N LYS A 64 -3.17 0.39 -3.97
CA LYS A 64 -2.31 1.49 -3.50
C LYS A 64 -0.88 1.00 -3.23
N ASP A 65 -0.73 -0.13 -2.57
CA ASP A 65 0.58 -0.73 -2.29
C ASP A 65 1.31 -1.10 -3.59
N LYS A 66 0.62 -1.74 -4.56
CA LYS A 66 1.19 -2.02 -5.89
C LYS A 66 1.63 -0.75 -6.62
N LYS A 67 0.83 0.33 -6.60
CA LYS A 67 1.21 1.60 -7.22
C LYS A 67 2.44 2.19 -6.55
N ALA A 68 2.48 2.21 -5.22
CA ALA A 68 3.64 2.68 -4.47
C ALA A 68 4.90 1.86 -4.76
N GLU A 69 4.79 0.54 -4.92
CA GLU A 69 5.90 -0.33 -5.31
C GLU A 69 6.38 -0.04 -6.73
N GLN A 70 5.46 0.15 -7.69
CA GLN A 70 5.80 0.51 -9.07
C GLN A 70 6.47 1.89 -9.17
N GLU A 71 5.98 2.88 -8.41
CA GLU A 71 6.58 4.22 -8.37
C GLU A 71 7.99 4.18 -7.77
N LYS A 72 8.20 3.39 -6.71
CA LYS A 72 9.54 3.15 -6.15
C LYS A 72 10.47 2.49 -7.16
N ALA A 73 10.03 1.39 -7.77
CA ALA A 73 10.81 0.70 -8.79
C ALA A 73 11.17 1.62 -9.97
N ALA A 74 10.22 2.43 -10.45
CA ALA A 74 10.46 3.40 -11.50
C ALA A 74 11.46 4.50 -11.07
N ALA A 75 11.40 4.97 -9.82
CA ALA A 75 12.37 5.92 -9.27
C ALA A 75 13.78 5.30 -9.15
N ASP A 76 13.88 4.07 -8.66
CA ASP A 76 15.12 3.30 -8.59
C ASP A 76 15.73 3.08 -9.98
N ASP A 77 14.91 2.72 -10.96
CA ASP A 77 15.35 2.50 -12.35
C ASP A 77 15.82 3.81 -13.00
N LYS A 78 15.13 4.93 -12.74
CA LYS A 78 15.59 6.26 -13.14
C LYS A 78 16.94 6.59 -12.52
N ALA A 79 17.10 6.40 -11.21
CA ALA A 79 18.37 6.66 -10.52
C ALA A 79 19.53 5.84 -11.11
N LYS A 80 19.32 4.53 -11.33
CA LYS A 80 20.31 3.65 -11.96
C LYS A 80 20.65 4.08 -13.39
N ASN A 81 19.64 4.51 -14.17
CA ASN A 81 19.87 5.01 -15.51
C ASN A 81 20.72 6.29 -15.49
N CYS A 82 20.44 7.20 -14.55
CA CYS A 82 21.23 8.40 -14.35
C CYS A 82 22.68 8.11 -14.01
N GLU A 83 22.94 7.16 -13.12
CA GLU A 83 24.30 6.72 -12.81
C GLU A 83 25.00 6.13 -14.02
N ARG A 84 24.32 5.27 -14.80
CA ARG A 84 24.87 4.71 -16.04
C ARG A 84 25.20 5.80 -17.06
N ALA A 85 24.31 6.77 -17.24
CA ALA A 85 24.54 7.88 -18.16
C ALA A 85 25.75 8.74 -17.73
N ARG A 86 25.94 8.98 -16.42
CA ARG A 86 27.12 9.70 -15.89
C ARG A 86 28.40 8.92 -16.17
N ASN A 87 28.42 7.64 -15.85
CA ASN A 87 29.59 6.77 -16.08
C ASN A 87 29.93 6.66 -17.58
N TYR A 88 28.90 6.60 -18.43
CA TYR A 88 29.08 6.57 -19.88
C TYR A 88 29.67 7.89 -20.40
N GLN A 89 29.16 9.03 -19.96
CA GLN A 89 29.72 10.35 -20.30
C GLN A 89 31.19 10.46 -19.88
N GLN A 90 31.54 10.02 -18.67
CA GLN A 90 32.93 9.99 -18.20
C GLN A 90 33.82 9.10 -19.07
N SER A 91 33.32 7.93 -19.47
CA SER A 91 34.05 7.01 -20.36
C SER A 91 34.32 7.64 -21.72
N LEU A 92 33.33 8.32 -22.31
CA LEU A 92 33.49 9.06 -23.57
C LEU A 92 34.52 10.20 -23.46
N ASN A 93 34.55 10.88 -22.30
CA ASN A 93 35.49 11.98 -22.03
C ASN A 93 36.91 11.52 -21.65
N SER A 94 37.09 10.25 -21.27
CA SER A 94 38.38 9.74 -20.79
C SER A 94 39.51 9.76 -21.83
N GLY A 95 39.19 9.99 -23.11
CA GLY A 95 40.16 9.93 -24.20
C GLY A 95 40.49 8.50 -24.64
N ALA A 96 40.05 7.47 -23.91
CA ALA A 96 40.26 6.08 -24.28
C ALA A 96 39.56 5.73 -25.62
N ARG A 97 40.12 4.77 -26.34
CA ARG A 97 39.51 4.24 -27.57
C ARG A 97 38.38 3.29 -27.19
N LEU A 98 37.15 3.62 -27.58
CA LEU A 98 35.97 2.82 -27.29
C LEU A 98 35.65 1.90 -28.47
N SER A 99 35.49 0.60 -28.20
CA SER A 99 34.99 -0.36 -29.19
C SER A 99 33.50 -0.58 -29.02
N ARG A 100 32.76 -0.56 -30.12
CA ARG A 100 31.35 -0.94 -30.19
C ARG A 100 31.25 -2.26 -30.93
N THR A 101 30.36 -3.13 -30.47
CA THR A 101 29.96 -4.31 -31.23
C THR A 101 28.67 -3.99 -31.96
N ASP A 102 28.62 -4.23 -33.27
CA ASP A 102 27.41 -4.04 -34.06
C ASP A 102 26.46 -5.25 -33.99
N LYS A 103 25.39 -5.20 -34.79
CA LYS A 103 24.37 -6.28 -34.83
C LYS A 103 24.90 -7.59 -35.41
N ASN A 104 25.97 -7.54 -36.20
CA ASN A 104 26.60 -8.70 -36.81
C ASN A 104 27.65 -9.33 -35.88
N GLY A 105 27.92 -8.70 -34.73
CA GLY A 105 28.94 -9.15 -33.78
C GLY A 105 30.34 -8.64 -34.11
N GLU A 106 30.49 -7.77 -35.11
CA GLU A 106 31.78 -7.20 -35.48
C GLU A 106 32.14 -6.06 -34.52
N ARG A 107 33.41 -5.99 -34.13
CA ARG A 107 33.92 -4.93 -33.25
C ARG A 107 34.45 -3.78 -34.11
N SER A 108 33.79 -2.64 -34.05
CA SER A 108 34.26 -1.38 -34.62
C SER A 108 34.72 -0.43 -33.51
N PHE A 109 35.50 0.59 -33.86
CA PHE A 109 35.88 1.64 -32.93
C PHE A 109 35.04 2.88 -33.19
N LEU A 110 34.62 3.58 -32.13
CA LEU A 110 33.94 4.86 -32.29
C LEU A 110 34.88 5.89 -32.90
N SER A 111 34.44 6.52 -33.99
CA SER A 111 35.05 7.73 -34.53
C SER A 111 34.82 8.93 -33.61
N ASP A 112 35.56 10.02 -33.84
CA ASP A 112 35.37 11.26 -33.09
C ASP A 112 33.97 11.86 -33.30
N ALA A 113 33.43 11.76 -34.51
CA ALA A 113 32.07 12.22 -34.82
C ALA A 113 31.02 11.41 -34.04
N GLU A 114 31.14 10.07 -34.02
CA GLU A 114 30.25 9.21 -33.25
C GLU A 114 30.38 9.44 -31.75
N ARG A 115 31.61 9.65 -31.25
CA ARG A 115 31.86 9.99 -29.84
C ARG A 115 31.11 11.27 -29.43
N GLN A 116 31.09 12.30 -30.27
CA GLN A 116 30.33 13.53 -29.98
C GLN A 116 28.82 13.27 -29.97
N GLN A 117 28.29 12.50 -30.92
CA GLN A 117 26.87 12.13 -30.92
C GLN A 117 26.45 11.36 -29.66
N GLU A 118 27.29 10.42 -29.23
CA GLU A 118 27.08 9.65 -28.00
C GLU A 118 27.20 10.54 -26.75
N LEU A 119 28.10 11.53 -26.75
CA LEU A 119 28.19 12.53 -25.69
C LEU A 119 26.92 13.38 -25.59
N ASP A 120 26.37 13.83 -26.71
CA ASP A 120 25.12 14.60 -26.71
C ASP A 120 23.92 13.74 -26.29
N THR A 121 23.92 12.46 -26.66
CA THR A 121 22.93 11.50 -26.18
C THR A 121 23.03 11.31 -24.67
N ALA A 122 24.24 11.14 -24.13
CA ALA A 122 24.48 11.04 -22.70
C ALA A 122 24.06 12.31 -21.94
N LYS A 123 24.38 13.51 -22.47
CA LYS A 123 23.94 14.79 -21.90
C LYS A 123 22.43 14.93 -21.84
N LYS A 124 21.71 14.48 -22.88
CA LYS A 124 20.24 14.47 -22.91
C LYS A 124 19.69 13.54 -21.83
N ALA A 125 20.18 12.31 -21.74
CA ALA A 125 19.78 11.38 -20.69
C ALA A 125 20.03 11.94 -19.29
N LEU A 126 21.11 12.71 -19.10
CA LEU A 126 21.41 13.40 -17.84
C LEU A 126 20.56 14.65 -17.58
N ALA A 127 19.97 15.25 -18.61
CA ALA A 127 19.02 16.34 -18.45
C ALA A 127 17.70 15.83 -17.84
N ASP A 128 17.28 14.61 -18.20
CA ASP A 128 16.11 13.92 -17.64
C ASP A 128 16.33 13.42 -16.19
N CYS A 129 17.56 13.54 -15.68
CA CYS A 129 17.97 13.12 -14.34
C CYS A 129 17.90 14.23 -13.28
N LYS A 130 17.42 15.42 -13.65
CA LYS A 130 17.25 16.57 -12.75
C LYS A 130 15.90 16.56 -12.06
#